data_AF-A0A1E1WVN6-F1
#
_entry.id   AF-A0A1E1WVN6-F1
#
_cell.length_a   1.000
_cell.length_b   1.000
_cell.length_c   1.000
_cell.angle_alpha   90.00
_cell.angle_beta   90.00
_cell.angle_gamma   90.00
#
_symmetry.space_group_name_H-M   'P 1'
#
loop_
_entity.id
_entity.type
_entity.pdbx_description
1 polymer ?
#
loop_
_entity_poly.entity_id
_entity_poly.type
_entity_poly.pdbx_seq_one_letter_code
_entity_poly.pdbx_strand_id
1 'polypeptide(L)'
;MTKLILHVTLFLLLIVIQQQFANGGKNEKKIVCYYTNWSQYRPKIGQFFPEDIDPHLCTHLLFAFGWMKKHKLSAFDPADLTKNGKKGMYERLTELRNKNPRLKMLLAVGGWSFGTEKFKDMAKSQYNRQLFIFSALDFLRDHNFDGLDLDWEFPRGPDDKKNFVSLLKELREAFEEEARESKQPKLLLTAAVSAGAEVVRTGYDIPAIGAYVDFINVMSYDFHGKWESQTGHNSPLYASKNETNWRKQLCLDFGVKM
;
A
#
# COMPACT_ATOMS: atom_id res chain seq x y z
N MET A 1 -54.90 -18.73 24.85
CA MET A 1 -54.28 -17.38 24.73
C MET A 1 -52.77 -17.35 24.99
N THR A 2 -52.13 -18.43 25.44
CA THR A 2 -50.71 -18.45 25.80
C THR A 2 -49.73 -18.85 24.67
N LYS A 3 -50.21 -19.42 23.56
CA LYS A 3 -49.34 -19.80 22.41
C LYS A 3 -49.14 -18.70 21.35
N LEU A 4 -50.00 -17.68 21.34
CA LEU A 4 -49.93 -16.56 20.38
C LEU A 4 -48.93 -15.48 20.83
N ILE A 5 -48.72 -15.35 22.14
CA ILE A 5 -47.79 -14.36 22.72
C ILE A 5 -46.32 -14.76 22.45
N LEU A 6 -46.01 -16.07 22.46
CA LEU A 6 -44.63 -16.56 22.27
C LEU A 6 -44.08 -16.36 20.85
N HIS A 7 -44.95 -16.38 19.83
CA HIS A 7 -44.54 -16.20 18.43
C HIS A 7 -44.33 -14.72 18.08
N VAL A 8 -45.09 -13.81 18.71
CA VAL A 8 -44.93 -12.37 18.53
C VAL A 8 -43.63 -11.88 19.20
N THR A 9 -43.25 -12.45 20.34
CA THR A 9 -41.97 -12.13 21.00
C THR A 9 -40.74 -12.63 20.25
N LEU A 10 -40.82 -13.78 19.56
CA LEU A 10 -39.67 -14.32 18.82
C LEU A 10 -39.40 -13.56 17.50
N PHE A 11 -40.46 -13.06 16.85
CA PHE A 11 -40.32 -12.23 15.65
C PHE A 11 -39.82 -10.81 15.98
N LEU A 12 -40.20 -10.27 17.14
CA LEU A 12 -39.65 -9.00 17.64
C LEU A 12 -38.18 -9.13 18.08
N LEU A 13 -37.71 -10.30 18.53
CA LEU A 13 -36.29 -10.52 18.85
C LEU A 13 -35.41 -10.64 17.59
N LEU A 14 -35.95 -11.11 16.46
CA LEU A 14 -35.22 -11.23 15.19
C LEU A 14 -35.12 -9.91 14.42
N ILE A 15 -36.06 -8.98 14.63
CA ILE A 15 -36.02 -7.64 14.01
C ILE A 15 -35.08 -6.67 14.78
N VAL A 16 -34.74 -6.97 16.05
CA VAL A 16 -33.84 -6.13 16.87
C VAL A 16 -32.35 -6.42 16.61
N ILE A 17 -31.97 -7.44 15.82
CA ILE A 17 -30.57 -7.63 15.38
C ILE A 17 -30.27 -6.88 14.07
N GLN A 18 -31.27 -6.29 13.42
CA GLN A 18 -31.06 -5.40 12.26
C GLN A 18 -31.34 -3.95 12.62
N GLN A 19 -30.59 -3.40 13.57
CA GLN A 19 -30.33 -1.97 13.58
C GLN A 19 -28.85 -1.69 13.89
N GLN A 20 -28.20 -1.14 12.87
CA GLN A 20 -27.03 -0.29 12.94
C GLN A 20 -25.68 -0.99 13.13
N PHE A 21 -25.15 -1.54 12.03
CA PHE A 21 -23.79 -1.10 11.64
C PHE A 21 -23.88 0.37 11.23
N ALA A 22 -24.17 1.25 12.18
CA ALA A 22 -23.79 2.64 12.09
C ALA A 22 -22.28 2.67 12.31
N ASN A 23 -21.51 2.29 11.28
CA ASN A 23 -20.09 2.60 11.25
C ASN A 23 -19.88 3.91 10.49
N GLY A 24 -20.60 4.94 10.94
CA GLY A 24 -20.26 6.33 10.69
C GLY A 24 -19.73 6.92 11.99
N GLY A 25 -18.42 7.14 12.07
CA GLY A 25 -17.88 8.12 13.03
C GLY A 25 -16.89 7.62 14.08
N LYS A 26 -15.78 7.01 13.66
CA LYS A 26 -14.44 7.42 14.10
C LYS A 26 -13.52 7.26 12.90
N ASN A 27 -12.84 8.33 12.52
CA ASN A 27 -11.77 8.26 11.53
C ASN A 27 -10.62 7.49 12.21
N GLU A 28 -10.71 6.15 12.24
CA GLU A 28 -9.74 5.29 12.91
C GLU A 28 -8.39 5.51 12.21
N LYS A 29 -7.41 5.99 12.97
CA LYS A 29 -6.09 6.29 12.42
C LYS A 29 -5.50 5.00 11.88
N LYS A 30 -5.01 5.04 10.63
CA LYS A 30 -4.31 3.90 10.05
C LYS A 30 -2.89 3.84 10.62
N ILE A 31 -2.45 2.63 10.97
CA ILE A 31 -1.06 2.31 11.27
C ILE A 31 -0.61 1.39 10.14
N VAL A 32 0.17 1.93 9.21
CA VAL A 32 0.61 1.25 8.00
C VAL A 32 2.08 0.89 8.17
N CYS A 33 2.39 -0.40 8.15
CA CYS A 33 3.74 -0.90 8.41
C CYS A 33 4.27 -1.66 7.20
N TYR A 34 5.49 -1.36 6.78
CA TYR A 34 6.17 -2.13 5.74
C TYR A 34 6.92 -3.32 6.36
N TYR A 35 6.67 -4.51 5.83
CA TYR A 35 7.48 -5.71 6.06
C TYR A 35 8.38 -5.93 4.86
N THR A 36 9.70 -6.03 5.09
CA THR A 36 10.66 -6.20 3.99
C THR A 36 11.12 -7.64 3.87
N ASN A 37 10.97 -8.26 2.69
CA ASN A 37 11.29 -9.68 2.51
C ASN A 37 12.78 -10.00 2.70
N TRP A 38 13.68 -9.06 2.45
CA TRP A 38 15.11 -9.24 2.70
C TRP A 38 15.49 -9.26 4.19
N SER A 39 14.56 -8.91 5.10
CA SER A 39 14.81 -9.00 6.55
C SER A 39 15.05 -10.44 7.03
N GLN A 40 14.54 -11.44 6.29
CA GLN A 40 14.77 -12.87 6.53
C GLN A 40 16.26 -13.28 6.48
N TYR A 41 17.08 -12.51 5.78
CA TYR A 41 18.50 -12.79 5.54
C TYR A 41 19.43 -12.07 6.52
N ARG A 42 18.90 -11.24 7.43
CA ARG A 42 19.72 -10.57 8.42
C ARG A 42 20.29 -11.59 9.43
N PRO A 43 21.53 -11.41 9.92
CA PRO A 43 22.12 -12.35 10.86
C PRO A 43 21.66 -12.12 12.31
N LYS A 44 21.68 -13.20 13.09
CA LYS A 44 21.47 -13.19 14.56
C LYS A 44 20.18 -12.47 14.95
N ILE A 45 20.25 -11.53 15.89
CA ILE A 45 19.11 -10.77 16.43
C ILE A 45 18.42 -9.87 15.40
N GLY A 46 19.02 -9.66 14.22
CA GLY A 46 18.41 -8.86 13.16
C GLY A 46 17.49 -9.66 12.24
N GLN A 47 17.52 -10.99 12.32
CA GLN A 47 16.66 -11.86 11.51
C GLN A 47 15.20 -11.64 11.89
N PHE A 48 14.33 -11.49 10.88
CA PHE A 48 12.93 -11.19 11.09
C PHE A 48 12.07 -11.91 10.04
N PHE A 49 10.99 -12.54 10.48
CA PHE A 49 10.04 -13.30 9.67
C PHE A 49 8.61 -12.80 9.90
N PRO A 50 7.64 -13.18 9.05
CA PRO A 50 6.25 -12.75 9.23
C PRO A 50 5.65 -13.13 10.58
N GLU A 51 6.06 -14.26 11.17
CA GLU A 51 5.56 -14.73 12.47
C GLU A 51 6.04 -13.88 13.66
N ASP A 52 7.09 -13.07 13.49
CA ASP A 52 7.59 -12.14 14.50
C ASP A 52 6.74 -10.87 14.60
N ILE A 53 5.81 -10.66 13.65
CA ILE A 53 4.89 -9.52 13.64
C ILE A 53 3.74 -9.79 14.62
N ASP A 54 3.53 -8.88 15.58
CA ASP A 54 2.28 -8.84 16.33
C ASP A 54 1.12 -8.44 15.38
N PRO A 55 0.12 -9.33 15.13
CA PRO A 55 -0.98 -9.07 14.20
C PRO A 55 -1.88 -7.88 14.58
N HIS A 56 -1.76 -7.34 15.80
CA HIS A 56 -2.56 -6.21 16.29
C HIS A 56 -1.80 -4.88 16.27
N LEU A 57 -0.51 -4.88 15.92
CA LEU A 57 0.32 -3.67 15.93
C LEU A 57 -0.09 -2.68 14.84
N CYS A 58 -0.41 -3.19 13.65
CA CYS A 58 -0.67 -2.41 12.45
C CYS A 58 -2.12 -2.63 11.99
N THR A 59 -2.72 -1.64 11.34
CA THR A 59 -3.99 -1.84 10.64
C THR A 59 -3.77 -2.35 9.22
N HIS A 60 -2.62 -2.01 8.62
CA HIS A 60 -2.20 -2.47 7.29
C HIS A 60 -0.74 -2.93 7.34
N LEU A 61 -0.44 -4.06 6.70
CA LEU A 61 0.92 -4.54 6.42
C LEU A 61 1.19 -4.47 4.92
N LEU A 62 2.28 -3.82 4.52
CA LEU A 62 2.71 -3.74 3.13
C LEU A 62 3.93 -4.65 2.95
N PHE A 63 3.80 -5.68 2.13
CA PHE A 63 4.89 -6.58 1.78
C PHE A 63 5.79 -5.90 0.74
N ALA A 64 6.98 -5.49 1.15
CA ALA A 64 8.03 -4.93 0.31
C ALA A 64 9.04 -6.04 -0.07
N PHE A 65 9.15 -6.46 -1.32
CA PHE A 65 8.34 -6.04 -2.48
C PHE A 65 7.97 -7.26 -3.32
N GLY A 66 6.92 -7.11 -4.12
CA GLY A 66 6.79 -7.83 -5.38
C GLY A 66 7.77 -7.30 -6.42
N TRP A 67 7.58 -7.69 -7.67
CA TRP A 67 8.42 -7.27 -8.79
C TRP A 67 7.61 -7.15 -10.08
N MET A 68 8.28 -6.76 -11.17
CA MET A 68 7.67 -6.71 -12.49
C MET A 68 8.56 -7.36 -13.54
N LYS A 69 7.98 -8.31 -14.27
CA LYS A 69 8.63 -9.01 -15.38
C LYS A 69 7.72 -8.97 -16.60
N LYS A 70 8.23 -8.41 -17.71
CA LYS A 70 7.48 -8.25 -18.97
C LYS A 70 6.12 -7.56 -18.76
N HIS A 71 6.13 -6.45 -18.02
CA HIS A 71 4.94 -5.67 -17.63
C HIS A 71 3.92 -6.40 -16.76
N LYS A 72 4.24 -7.59 -16.21
CA LYS A 72 3.36 -8.33 -15.32
C LYS A 72 3.88 -8.34 -13.89
N LEU A 73 2.97 -8.27 -12.92
CA LEU A 73 3.29 -8.48 -11.51
C LEU A 73 3.88 -9.87 -11.32
N SER A 74 4.95 -9.96 -10.53
CA SER A 74 5.64 -11.21 -10.23
C SER A 74 6.24 -11.19 -8.84
N ALA A 75 6.62 -12.35 -8.31
CA ALA A 75 7.42 -12.41 -7.09
C ALA A 75 8.82 -11.80 -7.30
N PHE A 76 9.37 -11.19 -6.25
CA PHE A 76 10.76 -10.74 -6.22
C PHE A 76 11.72 -11.90 -5.94
N ASP A 77 11.48 -12.61 -4.83
CA ASP A 77 12.28 -13.74 -4.39
C ASP A 77 11.49 -15.03 -4.59
N PRO A 78 12.07 -16.11 -5.17
CA PRO A 78 11.42 -17.42 -5.19
C PRO A 78 10.97 -17.93 -3.81
N ALA A 79 11.62 -17.52 -2.72
CA ALA A 79 11.24 -17.84 -1.35
C ALA A 79 9.92 -17.17 -0.91
N ASP A 80 9.45 -16.15 -1.64
CA ASP A 80 8.17 -15.50 -1.37
C ASP A 80 6.98 -16.40 -1.77
N LEU A 81 7.18 -17.29 -2.75
CA LEU A 81 6.17 -18.19 -3.28
C LEU A 81 6.13 -19.53 -2.53
N THR A 82 4.92 -20.01 -2.24
CA THR A 82 4.72 -21.37 -1.73
C THR A 82 5.03 -22.39 -2.81
N LYS A 83 5.90 -23.35 -2.49
CA LYS A 83 6.33 -24.38 -3.43
C LYS A 83 6.61 -25.69 -2.71
N ASN A 84 6.17 -26.80 -3.32
CA ASN A 84 6.42 -28.17 -2.83
C ASN A 84 6.01 -28.37 -1.35
N GLY A 85 4.86 -27.82 -0.94
CA GLY A 85 4.35 -27.90 0.43
C GLY A 85 5.08 -27.03 1.46
N LYS A 86 6.12 -26.28 1.06
CA LYS A 86 6.77 -25.28 1.91
C LYS A 86 6.12 -23.91 1.68
N LYS A 87 5.53 -23.35 2.73
CA LYS A 87 4.94 -22.01 2.71
C LYS A 87 5.99 -20.95 2.39
N GLY A 88 5.71 -20.12 1.39
CA GLY A 88 6.49 -18.94 1.05
C GLY A 88 6.17 -17.75 1.96
N MET A 89 6.93 -16.67 1.83
CA MET A 89 6.72 -15.48 2.67
C MET A 89 5.37 -14.79 2.45
N TYR A 90 4.78 -14.84 1.25
CA TYR A 90 3.45 -14.28 1.00
C TYR A 90 2.38 -15.00 1.80
N GLU A 91 2.36 -16.33 1.78
CA GLU A 91 1.39 -17.12 2.54
C GLU A 91 1.59 -16.93 4.05
N ARG A 92 2.85 -16.98 4.53
CA ARG A 92 3.16 -16.77 5.95
C ARG A 92 2.70 -15.40 6.46
N LEU A 93 2.86 -14.35 5.65
CA LEU A 93 2.36 -13.02 6.01
C LEU A 93 0.84 -12.96 5.95
N THR A 94 0.21 -13.47 4.89
CA THR A 94 -1.25 -13.37 4.75
C THR A 94 -2.02 -14.19 5.79
N GLU A 95 -1.42 -15.25 6.33
CA GLU A 95 -1.97 -16.05 7.44
C GLU A 95 -2.06 -15.30 8.78
N LEU A 96 -1.42 -14.14 8.93
CA LEU A 96 -1.60 -13.29 10.12
C LEU A 96 -3.07 -12.85 10.29
N ARG A 97 -3.88 -12.84 9.22
CA ARG A 97 -5.34 -12.64 9.29
C ARG A 97 -6.06 -13.64 10.17
N ASN A 98 -5.53 -14.85 10.33
CA ASN A 98 -6.13 -15.89 11.17
C ASN A 98 -6.10 -15.48 12.66
N LYS A 99 -5.15 -14.62 13.04
CA LYS A 99 -5.04 -14.05 14.39
C LYS A 99 -5.76 -12.70 14.50
N ASN A 100 -5.78 -11.90 13.43
CA ASN A 100 -6.52 -10.63 13.36
C ASN A 100 -7.24 -10.48 12.00
N PRO A 101 -8.53 -10.85 11.89
CA PRO A 101 -9.28 -10.76 10.63
C PRO A 101 -9.50 -9.33 10.10
N ARG A 102 -9.23 -8.30 10.93
CA ARG A 102 -9.31 -6.89 10.50
C ARG A 102 -8.04 -6.39 9.80
N LEU A 103 -6.93 -7.11 9.95
CA LEU A 103 -5.64 -6.74 9.36
C LEU A 103 -5.72 -6.79 7.84
N LYS A 104 -5.31 -5.70 7.18
CA LYS A 104 -5.20 -5.62 5.72
C LYS A 104 -3.77 -5.82 5.27
N MET A 105 -3.55 -6.61 4.24
CA MET A 105 -2.22 -6.90 3.73
C MET A 105 -2.13 -6.54 2.25
N LEU A 106 -1.20 -5.66 1.90
CA LEU A 106 -1.00 -5.20 0.53
C LEU A 106 0.36 -5.66 0.04
N LEU A 107 0.48 -5.89 -1.27
CA LEU A 107 1.77 -6.12 -1.91
C LEU A 107 2.28 -4.79 -2.46
N ALA A 108 3.49 -4.38 -2.07
CA ALA A 108 4.14 -3.22 -2.64
C ALA A 108 4.97 -3.61 -3.87
N VAL A 109 4.95 -2.78 -4.92
CA VAL A 109 5.77 -2.97 -6.13
C VAL A 109 6.54 -1.70 -6.39
N GLY A 110 7.86 -1.83 -6.55
CA GLY A 110 8.75 -0.70 -6.78
C GLY A 110 9.87 -0.64 -5.75
N GLY A 111 10.06 0.53 -5.17
CA GLY A 111 11.14 0.83 -4.25
C GLY A 111 12.43 1.23 -4.97
N TRP A 112 13.37 1.83 -4.24
CA TRP A 112 14.64 2.33 -4.76
C TRP A 112 15.39 1.36 -5.69
N SER A 113 15.51 0.07 -5.33
CA SER A 113 16.23 -0.93 -6.14
C SER A 113 15.54 -1.32 -7.44
N PHE A 114 14.24 -1.04 -7.58
CA PHE A 114 13.48 -1.29 -8.81
C PHE A 114 13.82 -0.31 -9.92
N GLY A 115 14.19 0.92 -9.54
CA GLY A 115 14.46 2.03 -10.44
C GLY A 115 13.20 2.50 -11.20
N THR A 116 13.38 3.39 -12.17
CA THR A 116 12.26 4.04 -12.86
C THR A 116 11.88 3.40 -14.19
N GLU A 117 12.83 2.81 -14.90
CA GLU A 117 12.66 2.46 -16.32
C GLU A 117 11.56 1.43 -16.55
N LYS A 118 11.40 0.46 -15.63
CA LYS A 118 10.32 -0.52 -15.69
C LYS A 118 8.95 0.15 -15.56
N PHE A 119 8.81 1.10 -14.62
CA PHE A 119 7.57 1.85 -14.45
C PHE A 119 7.27 2.73 -15.66
N LYS A 120 8.26 3.47 -16.16
CA LYS A 120 8.10 4.28 -17.38
C LYS A 120 7.59 3.43 -18.55
N ASP A 121 8.25 2.29 -18.78
CA ASP A 121 7.90 1.43 -19.90
C ASP A 121 6.53 0.75 -19.74
N MET A 122 6.14 0.41 -18.51
CA MET A 122 4.80 -0.12 -18.23
C MET A 122 3.71 0.95 -18.34
N ALA A 123 3.96 2.15 -17.81
CA ALA A 123 2.96 3.21 -17.72
C ALA A 123 2.74 3.96 -19.05
N LYS A 124 3.71 3.94 -19.98
CA LYS A 124 3.70 4.75 -21.21
C LYS A 124 2.55 4.46 -22.19
N SER A 125 1.94 3.27 -22.13
CA SER A 125 0.87 2.89 -23.06
C SER A 125 -0.27 2.19 -22.33
N GLN A 126 -1.49 2.39 -22.80
CA GLN A 126 -2.67 1.72 -22.26
C GLN A 126 -2.50 0.19 -22.33
N TYR A 127 -1.98 -0.34 -23.43
CA TYR A 127 -1.74 -1.77 -23.57
C TYR A 127 -0.82 -2.33 -22.46
N ASN A 128 0.31 -1.66 -22.18
CA ASN A 128 1.23 -2.12 -21.15
C ASN A 128 0.65 -1.98 -19.74
N ARG A 129 -0.10 -0.91 -19.48
CA ARG A 129 -0.84 -0.73 -18.22
C ARG A 129 -1.85 -1.86 -18.00
N GLN A 130 -2.63 -2.19 -19.03
CA GLN A 130 -3.61 -3.28 -18.94
C GLN A 130 -2.94 -4.64 -18.70
N LEU A 131 -1.80 -4.93 -19.34
CA LEU A 131 -1.03 -6.15 -19.05
C LEU A 131 -0.63 -6.23 -17.57
N PHE A 132 -0.21 -5.12 -16.98
CA PHE A 132 0.13 -5.04 -15.57
C PHE A 132 -1.10 -5.22 -14.69
N ILE A 133 -2.16 -4.45 -14.94
CA ILE A 133 -3.41 -4.43 -14.16
C ILE A 133 -4.03 -5.82 -14.07
N PHE A 134 -4.25 -6.49 -15.21
CA PHE A 134 -4.85 -7.83 -15.20
C PHE A 134 -3.98 -8.85 -14.50
N SER A 135 -2.65 -8.80 -14.71
CA SER A 135 -1.74 -9.68 -13.97
C SER A 135 -1.71 -9.40 -12.48
N ALA A 136 -1.91 -8.14 -12.07
CA ALA A 136 -1.92 -7.75 -10.67
C ALA A 136 -3.19 -8.25 -9.98
N LEU A 137 -4.35 -8.15 -10.63
CA LEU A 137 -5.61 -8.71 -10.12
C LEU A 137 -5.45 -10.20 -9.78
N ASP A 138 -5.01 -11.00 -10.77
CA ASP A 138 -4.82 -12.44 -10.60
C ASP A 138 -3.83 -12.73 -9.46
N PHE A 139 -2.65 -12.11 -9.52
CA PHE A 139 -1.58 -12.37 -8.55
C PHE A 139 -1.99 -12.00 -7.11
N LEU A 140 -2.66 -10.86 -6.92
CA LEU A 140 -3.08 -10.42 -5.59
C LEU A 140 -4.15 -11.36 -5.00
N ARG A 141 -5.13 -11.77 -5.81
CA ARG A 141 -6.17 -12.71 -5.37
C ARG A 141 -5.60 -14.09 -5.08
N ASP A 142 -4.74 -14.61 -5.95
CA ASP A 142 -4.08 -15.93 -5.79
C ASP A 142 -3.22 -16.01 -4.51
N HIS A 143 -2.64 -14.88 -4.10
CA HIS A 143 -1.80 -14.79 -2.91
C HIS A 143 -2.51 -14.17 -1.69
N ASN A 144 -3.85 -14.05 -1.74
CA ASN A 144 -4.68 -13.55 -0.65
C ASN A 144 -4.35 -12.10 -0.20
N PHE A 145 -3.79 -11.25 -1.05
CA PHE A 145 -3.59 -9.83 -0.71
C PHE A 145 -4.92 -9.04 -0.77
N ASP A 146 -5.03 -8.05 0.09
CA ASP A 146 -6.14 -7.09 0.16
C ASP A 146 -5.91 -5.87 -0.74
N GLY A 147 -4.75 -5.73 -1.40
CA GLY A 147 -4.48 -4.58 -2.27
C GLY A 147 -3.05 -4.47 -2.78
N LEU A 148 -2.80 -3.37 -3.50
CA LEU A 148 -1.54 -3.01 -4.15
C LEU A 148 -1.05 -1.66 -3.62
N ASP A 149 0.25 -1.57 -3.34
CA ASP A 149 0.96 -0.31 -3.10
C ASP A 149 1.94 -0.06 -4.26
N LEU A 150 1.81 1.09 -4.93
CA LEU A 150 2.74 1.50 -5.96
C LEU A 150 3.81 2.42 -5.38
N ASP A 151 5.06 1.95 -5.44
CA ASP A 151 6.23 2.66 -4.94
C ASP A 151 7.17 3.03 -6.09
N TRP A 152 6.68 3.86 -7.03
CA TRP A 152 7.50 4.37 -8.12
C TRP A 152 8.37 5.51 -7.60
N GLU A 153 9.67 5.24 -7.45
CA GLU A 153 10.69 6.19 -7.01
C GLU A 153 11.61 6.69 -8.15
N PHE A 154 11.34 7.81 -8.82
CA PHE A 154 10.11 8.62 -8.83
C PHE A 154 9.68 8.89 -10.28
N PRO A 155 8.36 9.08 -10.56
CA PRO A 155 7.94 9.61 -11.85
C PRO A 155 8.56 11.01 -12.04
N ARG A 156 9.11 11.30 -13.23
CA ARG A 156 9.78 12.57 -13.49
C ARG A 156 9.41 13.16 -14.84
N GLY A 157 8.92 14.39 -14.82
CA GLY A 157 8.54 15.12 -16.04
C GLY A 157 7.08 14.91 -16.43
N PRO A 158 6.61 15.64 -17.45
CA PRO A 158 5.18 15.73 -17.78
C PRO A 158 4.58 14.39 -18.20
N ASP A 159 5.33 13.56 -18.94
CA ASP A 159 4.85 12.26 -19.41
C ASP A 159 4.67 11.28 -18.26
N ASP A 160 5.69 11.10 -17.41
CA ASP A 160 5.61 10.23 -16.24
C ASP A 160 4.49 10.66 -15.29
N LYS A 161 4.36 11.98 -15.04
CA LYS A 161 3.30 12.55 -14.21
C LYS A 161 1.91 12.19 -14.74
N LYS A 162 1.67 12.36 -16.04
CA LYS A 162 0.39 11.98 -16.68
C LYS A 162 0.17 10.48 -16.68
N ASN A 163 1.20 9.70 -17.02
CA ASN A 163 1.11 8.25 -17.13
C ASN A 163 0.89 7.58 -15.77
N PHE A 164 1.46 8.13 -14.70
CA PHE A 164 1.22 7.65 -13.35
C PHE A 164 -0.25 7.84 -12.94
N VAL A 165 -0.84 9.00 -13.24
CA VAL A 165 -2.28 9.23 -13.03
C VAL A 165 -3.14 8.27 -13.85
N SER A 166 -2.82 8.06 -15.13
CA SER A 166 -3.53 7.09 -15.98
C SER A 166 -3.45 5.67 -15.42
N LEU A 167 -2.28 5.26 -14.92
CA LEU A 167 -2.11 3.96 -14.27
C LEU A 167 -2.97 3.81 -13.02
N LEU A 168 -2.95 4.80 -12.13
CA LEU A 168 -3.76 4.75 -10.90
C LEU A 168 -5.26 4.76 -11.20
N LYS A 169 -5.68 5.56 -12.19
CA LYS A 169 -7.06 5.58 -12.66
C LYS A 169 -7.51 4.20 -13.15
N GLU A 170 -6.75 3.61 -14.07
CA GLU A 170 -7.11 2.33 -14.68
C GLU A 170 -7.04 1.17 -13.68
N LEU A 171 -6.09 1.19 -12.73
CA LEU A 171 -6.05 0.24 -11.60
C LEU A 171 -7.31 0.37 -10.73
N ARG A 172 -7.69 1.60 -10.38
CA ARG A 172 -8.86 1.85 -9.54
C ARG A 172 -10.15 1.36 -10.20
N GLU A 173 -10.34 1.68 -11.48
CA GLU A 173 -11.49 1.24 -12.28
C GLU A 173 -11.54 -0.29 -12.38
N ALA A 174 -10.40 -0.94 -12.65
CA ALA A 174 -10.33 -2.40 -12.73
C ALA A 174 -10.60 -3.08 -11.38
N PHE A 175 -10.13 -2.52 -10.27
CA PHE A 175 -10.38 -3.06 -8.93
C PHE A 175 -11.84 -2.91 -8.52
N GLU A 176 -12.50 -1.81 -8.88
CA GLU A 176 -13.94 -1.61 -8.65
C GLU A 176 -14.77 -2.60 -9.47
N GLU A 177 -14.41 -2.80 -10.73
CA GLU A 177 -15.12 -3.72 -11.61
C GLU A 177 -14.94 -5.19 -11.19
N GLU A 178 -13.70 -5.61 -10.89
CA GLU A 178 -13.45 -6.98 -10.40
C GLU A 178 -14.24 -7.25 -9.12
N ALA A 179 -14.29 -6.32 -8.18
CA ALA A 179 -15.06 -6.48 -6.94
C ALA A 179 -16.56 -6.64 -7.20
N ARG A 180 -17.10 -5.90 -8.17
CA ARG A 180 -18.51 -5.99 -8.58
C ARG A 180 -18.83 -7.36 -9.18
N GLU A 181 -17.94 -7.87 -10.01
CA GLU A 181 -18.12 -9.17 -10.69
C GLU A 181 -17.91 -10.36 -9.74
N SER A 182 -16.81 -10.35 -8.98
CA SER A 182 -16.43 -11.45 -8.08
C SER A 182 -17.23 -11.45 -6.77
N LYS A 183 -17.93 -10.35 -6.47
CA LYS A 183 -18.62 -10.10 -5.19
C LYS A 183 -17.70 -10.16 -3.98
N GLN A 184 -16.39 -9.95 -4.18
CA GLN A 184 -15.41 -9.83 -3.12
C GLN A 184 -15.21 -8.36 -2.73
N PRO A 185 -14.68 -8.07 -1.53
CA PRO A 185 -14.26 -6.71 -1.19
C PRO A 185 -13.24 -6.19 -2.22
N LYS A 186 -13.42 -4.93 -2.63
CA LYS A 186 -12.51 -4.21 -3.54
C LYS A 186 -11.09 -4.25 -3.00
N LEU A 187 -10.13 -4.58 -3.87
CA LEU A 187 -8.71 -4.43 -3.55
C LEU A 187 -8.41 -2.96 -3.26
N LEU A 188 -7.57 -2.72 -2.24
CA LEU A 188 -7.06 -1.40 -1.91
C LEU A 188 -5.99 -1.00 -2.91
N LEU A 189 -5.97 0.27 -3.30
CA LEU A 189 -4.91 0.87 -4.10
C LEU A 189 -4.26 1.99 -3.28
N THR A 190 -2.95 1.89 -3.10
CA THR A 190 -2.15 2.86 -2.34
C THR A 190 -0.90 3.23 -3.11
N ALA A 191 -0.26 4.33 -2.72
CA ALA A 191 1.00 4.72 -3.31
C ALA A 191 1.92 5.34 -2.26
N ALA A 192 3.20 4.96 -2.31
CA ALA A 192 4.27 5.66 -1.63
C ALA A 192 4.74 6.86 -2.47
N VAL A 193 4.82 8.04 -1.86
CA VAL A 193 5.18 9.29 -2.54
C VAL A 193 6.25 10.05 -1.78
N SER A 194 7.11 10.76 -2.51
CA SER A 194 8.15 11.61 -1.93
C SER A 194 7.56 12.79 -1.14
N ALA A 195 8.20 13.14 -0.03
CA ALA A 195 7.98 14.42 0.68
C ALA A 195 8.85 15.58 0.12
N GLY A 196 9.68 15.33 -0.90
CA GLY A 196 10.58 16.32 -1.49
C GLY A 196 9.89 17.25 -2.48
N ALA A 197 9.94 18.56 -2.22
CA ALA A 197 9.23 19.57 -3.01
C ALA A 197 9.48 19.51 -4.53
N GLU A 198 10.73 19.27 -4.94
CA GLU A 198 11.08 19.16 -6.36
C GLU A 198 10.46 17.92 -7.02
N VAL A 199 10.52 16.77 -6.34
CA VAL A 199 9.92 15.52 -6.81
C VAL A 199 8.42 15.68 -6.94
N VAL A 200 7.76 16.24 -5.92
CA VAL A 200 6.31 16.45 -5.93
C VAL A 200 5.89 17.34 -7.09
N ARG A 201 6.54 18.49 -7.27
CA ARG A 201 6.22 19.44 -8.34
C ARG A 201 6.37 18.83 -9.74
N THR A 202 7.41 18.02 -9.95
CA THR A 202 7.78 17.51 -11.29
C THR A 202 7.19 16.15 -11.62
N GLY A 203 6.84 15.35 -10.62
CA GLY A 203 6.43 13.96 -10.76
C GLY A 203 4.96 13.68 -10.46
N TYR A 204 4.31 14.52 -9.65
CA TYR A 204 2.98 14.19 -9.12
C TYR A 204 1.91 15.22 -9.48
N ASP A 205 0.74 14.71 -9.87
CA ASP A 205 -0.53 15.43 -9.81
C ASP A 205 -1.25 14.95 -8.53
N ILE A 206 -0.97 15.60 -7.40
CA ILE A 206 -1.45 15.14 -6.08
C ILE A 206 -2.98 15.08 -6.00
N PRO A 207 -3.75 16.09 -6.47
CA PRO A 207 -5.20 15.99 -6.51
C PRO A 207 -5.71 14.79 -7.31
N ALA A 208 -5.13 14.53 -8.50
CA ALA A 208 -5.54 13.40 -9.32
C ALA A 208 -5.14 12.05 -8.68
N ILE A 209 -3.94 11.93 -8.12
CA ILE A 209 -3.50 10.74 -7.39
C ILE A 209 -4.47 10.43 -6.23
N GLY A 210 -4.77 11.44 -5.41
CA GLY A 210 -5.66 11.32 -4.26
C GLY A 210 -7.10 10.93 -4.60
N ALA A 211 -7.55 11.18 -5.83
CA ALA A 211 -8.86 10.75 -6.30
C ALA A 211 -8.94 9.23 -6.58
N TYR A 212 -7.81 8.59 -6.90
CA TYR A 212 -7.79 7.18 -7.33
C TYR A 212 -7.31 6.23 -6.23
N VAL A 213 -6.39 6.66 -5.37
CA VAL A 213 -5.88 5.82 -4.26
C VAL A 213 -6.78 5.89 -3.02
N ASP A 214 -6.81 4.82 -2.23
CA ASP A 214 -7.53 4.76 -0.95
C ASP A 214 -6.79 5.54 0.16
N PHE A 215 -5.45 5.60 0.10
CA PHE A 215 -4.62 6.51 0.88
C PHE A 215 -3.20 6.61 0.31
N ILE A 216 -2.46 7.63 0.74
CA ILE A 216 -1.09 7.94 0.32
C ILE A 216 -0.12 7.70 1.49
N ASN A 217 0.96 6.96 1.23
CA ASN A 217 2.07 6.77 2.15
C ASN A 217 3.15 7.82 1.87
N VAL A 218 3.14 8.95 2.59
CA VAL A 218 4.15 10.01 2.39
C VAL A 218 5.48 9.59 3.03
N MET A 219 6.50 9.39 2.22
CA MET A 219 7.86 9.04 2.63
C MET A 219 8.57 10.27 3.23
N SER A 220 8.21 10.55 4.48
CA SER A 220 8.64 11.71 5.26
C SER A 220 9.92 11.43 6.06
N TYR A 221 10.88 10.79 5.42
CA TYR A 221 12.21 10.43 5.91
C TYR A 221 13.21 10.55 4.75
N ASP A 222 14.48 10.24 5.01
CA ASP A 222 15.58 10.40 4.06
C ASP A 222 15.71 11.84 3.54
N PHE A 223 15.36 12.83 4.36
CA PHE A 223 15.56 14.25 4.04
C PHE A 223 17.04 14.62 3.98
N HIS A 224 17.84 13.99 4.84
CA HIS A 224 19.27 14.18 4.95
C HIS A 224 19.96 12.83 5.11
N GLY A 225 21.19 12.71 4.60
CA GLY A 225 21.92 11.45 4.66
C GLY A 225 23.36 11.57 4.16
N LYS A 226 24.01 10.42 4.01
CA LYS A 226 25.45 10.32 3.69
C LYS A 226 25.85 10.93 2.33
N TRP A 227 24.88 11.31 1.50
CA TRP A 227 25.11 11.98 0.22
C TRP A 227 25.41 13.48 0.37
N GLU A 228 25.24 14.05 1.56
CA GLU A 228 25.61 15.43 1.87
C GLU A 228 26.98 15.52 2.57
N SER A 229 27.65 16.67 2.46
CA SER A 229 28.95 16.94 3.12
C SER A 229 28.83 17.36 4.59
N GLN A 230 27.61 17.42 5.13
CA GLN A 230 27.34 17.84 6.50
C GLN A 230 26.26 16.97 7.12
N THR A 231 26.23 16.89 8.45
CA THR A 231 25.21 16.18 9.19
C THR A 231 23.85 16.89 9.08
N GLY A 232 22.79 16.11 8.87
CA GLY A 232 21.40 16.52 8.94
C GLY A 232 20.54 15.39 9.53
N HIS A 233 19.39 15.73 10.08
CA HIS A 233 18.50 14.74 10.69
C HIS A 233 17.71 13.98 9.62
N ASN A 234 17.55 12.66 9.75
CA ASN A 234 16.86 11.84 8.73
C ASN A 234 15.41 12.30 8.46
N SER A 235 14.68 12.61 9.53
CA SER A 235 13.25 12.94 9.50
C SER A 235 12.92 14.07 10.50
N PRO A 236 13.35 15.31 10.24
CA PRO A 236 13.11 16.41 11.17
C PRO A 236 11.65 16.87 11.07
N LEU A 237 10.97 17.00 12.22
CA LEU A 237 9.59 17.49 12.26
C LEU A 237 9.49 18.92 11.67
N TYR A 238 10.43 19.78 12.08
CA TYR A 238 10.58 21.15 11.61
C TYR A 238 12.03 21.39 11.19
N ALA A 239 12.25 22.24 10.21
CA ALA A 239 13.58 22.66 9.82
C ALA A 239 14.29 23.47 10.91
N SER A 240 15.62 23.36 10.99
CA SER A 240 16.43 24.20 11.86
C SER A 240 16.39 25.67 11.40
N LYS A 241 16.39 26.60 12.37
CA LYS A 241 16.36 28.06 12.08
C LYS A 241 17.55 28.52 11.24
N ASN A 242 18.68 27.83 11.37
CA ASN A 242 19.93 28.15 10.69
C ASN A 242 20.06 27.53 9.28
N GLU A 243 19.01 26.84 8.79
CA GLU A 243 19.01 26.28 7.44
C GLU A 243 18.78 27.35 6.37
N THR A 244 19.28 27.07 5.17
CA THR A 244 18.95 27.87 3.98
C THR A 244 17.45 27.76 3.66
N ASN A 245 16.89 28.73 2.94
CA ASN A 245 15.48 28.69 2.54
C ASN A 245 15.13 27.45 1.71
N TRP A 246 16.08 26.94 0.92
CA TRP A 246 15.94 25.67 0.22
C TRP A 246 15.83 24.50 1.21
N ARG A 247 16.79 24.37 2.14
CA ARG A 247 16.80 23.27 3.11
C ARG A 247 15.67 23.33 4.13
N LYS A 248 15.07 24.50 4.36
CA LYS A 248 13.86 24.62 5.20
C LYS A 248 12.66 23.82 4.67
N GLN A 249 12.68 23.42 3.39
CA GLN A 249 11.65 22.56 2.80
C GLN A 249 11.86 21.07 3.15
N LEU A 250 13.04 20.68 3.64
CA LEU A 250 13.42 19.30 3.95
C LEU A 250 13.00 18.91 5.38
N CYS A 251 11.70 18.99 5.67
CA CYS A 251 11.12 18.57 6.95
C CYS A 251 9.69 18.03 6.77
N LEU A 252 9.20 17.27 7.77
CA LEU A 252 7.85 16.70 7.75
C LEU A 252 6.76 17.76 7.58
N ASP A 253 6.82 18.84 8.36
CA ASP A 253 5.76 19.86 8.36
C ASP A 253 5.57 20.49 6.98
N PHE A 254 6.68 20.77 6.27
CA PHE A 254 6.62 21.30 4.92
C PHE A 254 6.14 20.25 3.91
N GLY A 255 6.76 19.05 3.92
CA GLY A 255 6.48 18.00 2.94
C GLY A 255 5.02 17.49 2.97
N VAL A 256 4.37 17.49 4.14
CA VAL A 256 2.98 17.02 4.29
C VAL A 256 1.94 18.10 3.97
N LYS A 257 2.30 19.39 4.08
CA LYS A 257 1.36 20.52 3.86
C LYS A 257 1.33 21.05 2.42
N MET A 258 2.26 20.60 1.58
CA MET A 258 2.34 20.96 0.16
C MET A 258 1.25 20.28 -0.66
#